data_AF-A0A2E0UWF0-F1
#
_entry.id   AF-A0A2E0UWF0-F1
#
_cell.length_a   1.000
_cell.length_b   1.000
_cell.length_c   1.000
_cell.angle_alpha   90.00
_cell.angle_beta   90.00
_cell.angle_gamma   90.00
#
_symmetry.space_group_name_H-M   'P 1'
#
loop_
_entity.id
_entity.type
_entity.pdbx_description
1 polymer ?
#
loop_
_entity_poly.entity_id
_entity_poly.type
_entity_poly.pdbx_seq_one_letter_code
_entity_poly.pdbx_strand_id
1 'polypeptide(L)' 'MKENKNSEQTVHHHTHYVKEKFDELINHLREDIDKFEDPQAEAMFETAAEVIGGLKQAFDHYEEKKEKAWRE' A
#
# COMPACT_ATOMS: atom_id res chain seq x y z
N MET A 1 -19.33 27.07 13.03
CA MET A 1 -17.97 27.20 12.44
C MET A 1 -17.81 26.10 11.42
N LYS A 2 -17.59 26.43 10.15
CA LYS A 2 -17.40 25.43 9.09
C LYS A 2 -15.98 24.88 9.23
N GLU A 3 -15.83 23.57 9.47
CA GLU A 3 -14.52 22.92 9.41
C GLU A 3 -14.01 22.97 7.97
N ASN A 4 -13.17 23.95 7.70
CA ASN A 4 -12.37 24.01 6.48
C ASN A 4 -11.02 23.37 6.80
N LYS A 5 -11.00 22.04 6.97
CA LYS A 5 -9.76 21.28 7.05
C LYS A 5 -9.44 20.82 5.64
N ASN A 6 -8.35 21.35 5.12
CA ASN A 6 -7.65 20.97 3.90
C ASN A 6 -7.77 19.47 3.58
N SER A 7 -8.85 19.07 2.91
CA SER A 7 -9.28 17.68 2.75
C SER A 7 -8.35 16.88 1.84
N GLU A 8 -7.59 17.59 1.02
CA GLU A 8 -6.67 17.00 0.06
C GLU A 8 -5.35 16.58 0.72
N GLN A 9 -4.82 17.44 1.61
CA GLN A 9 -3.62 17.17 2.38
C GLN A 9 -3.84 16.01 3.37
N THR A 10 -5.08 15.83 3.87
CA THR A 10 -5.45 14.67 4.69
C THR A 10 -5.57 13.38 3.87
N VAL A 11 -6.04 13.44 2.63
CA VAL A 11 -6.18 12.25 1.76
C VAL A 11 -4.81 11.75 1.30
N HIS A 12 -3.92 12.65 0.87
CA HIS A 12 -2.55 12.26 0.48
C HIS A 12 -1.77 11.65 1.65
N HIS A 13 -1.91 12.21 2.85
CA HIS A 13 -1.27 11.64 4.04
C HIS A 13 -1.83 10.25 4.36
N HIS A 14 -3.13 10.03 4.19
CA HIS A 14 -3.74 8.72 4.39
C HIS A 14 -3.35 7.71 3.31
N THR A 15 -3.25 8.08 2.03
CA THR A 15 -2.81 7.13 0.98
C THR A 15 -1.37 6.70 1.19
N HIS A 16 -0.50 7.65 1.56
CA HIS A 16 0.90 7.37 1.88
C HIS A 16 1.02 6.41 3.07
N TYR A 17 0.32 6.70 4.16
CA TYR A 17 0.30 5.84 5.35
C TYR A 17 -0.20 4.42 5.03
N VAL A 18 -1.25 4.27 4.24
CA VAL A 18 -1.77 2.95 3.85
C VAL A 18 -0.75 2.18 3.01
N LYS A 19 -0.03 2.85 2.09
CA LYS A 19 1.05 2.21 1.33
C LYS A 19 2.18 1.70 2.22
N GLU A 20 2.59 2.48 3.22
CA GLU A 20 3.60 2.02 4.18
C GLU A 20 3.14 0.75 4.90
N LYS A 21 1.84 0.65 5.24
CA LYS A 21 1.27 -0.58 5.82
C LYS A 21 1.25 -1.76 4.86
N PHE A 22 1.06 -1.52 3.56
CA PHE A 22 1.21 -2.56 2.55
C PHE A 22 2.66 -3.04 2.45
N ASP A 23 3.64 -2.13 2.45
CA ASP A 23 5.06 -2.50 2.41
C ASP A 23 5.48 -3.30 3.65
N GLU A 24 5.07 -2.87 4.85
CA GLU A 24 5.30 -3.61 6.10
C GLU A 24 4.76 -5.04 6.02
N LEU A 25 3.52 -5.21 5.52
CA LEU A 25 2.89 -6.52 5.43
C LEU A 25 3.49 -7.40 4.33
N ILE A 26 3.84 -6.84 3.17
CA ILE A 26 4.55 -7.56 2.09
C ILE A 26 5.88 -8.11 2.63
N ASN A 27 6.65 -7.28 3.33
CA ASN A 27 7.93 -7.71 3.90
C ASN A 27 7.72 -8.82 4.92
N HIS A 28 6.74 -8.67 5.82
CA HIS A 28 6.45 -9.70 6.82
C HIS A 28 6.07 -11.05 6.19
N LEU A 29 5.20 -11.04 5.16
CA LEU A 29 4.80 -12.24 4.44
C LEU A 29 5.99 -12.95 3.79
N ARG A 30 6.92 -12.18 3.20
CA ARG A 30 8.10 -12.74 2.52
C ARG A 30 9.18 -13.23 3.47
N GLU A 31 9.39 -12.54 4.60
CA GLU A 31 10.29 -13.00 5.66
C GLU A 31 9.81 -14.32 6.29
N ASP A 32 8.50 -14.55 6.27
CA ASP A 32 7.89 -15.74 6.86
C ASP A 32 7.95 -16.96 5.94
N ILE A 33 8.12 -16.81 4.62
CA ILE A 33 8.25 -17.92 3.66
C ILE A 33 9.36 -18.89 4.10
N ASP A 34 10.54 -18.40 4.46
CA ASP A 34 11.68 -19.23 4.86
C ASP A 34 11.56 -19.86 6.26
N LYS A 35 10.47 -19.56 7.00
CA LYS A 35 10.24 -20.06 8.37
C LYS A 35 9.41 -21.34 8.43
N PHE A 36 8.77 -21.73 7.33
CA PHE A 36 7.89 -22.90 7.27
C PHE A 36 8.40 -23.91 6.24
N GLU A 37 8.25 -25.21 6.53
CA GLU A 37 8.57 -26.30 5.59
C GLU A 37 7.31 -26.77 4.82
N ASP A 38 6.27 -25.92 4.73
CA ASP A 38 5.01 -26.22 4.04
C ASP A 38 4.93 -25.45 2.71
N PRO A 39 5.13 -26.13 1.56
CA PRO A 39 5.08 -25.49 0.24
C PRO A 39 3.74 -24.80 -0.08
N GLN A 40 2.63 -25.24 0.53
CA GLN A 40 1.33 -24.59 0.30
C GLN A 40 1.24 -23.27 1.06
N ALA A 41 1.81 -23.20 2.27
CA ALA A 41 1.88 -21.97 3.05
C ALA A 41 2.81 -20.94 2.38
N GLU A 42 3.97 -21.37 1.90
CA GLU A 42 4.90 -20.52 1.13
C GLU A 42 4.21 -19.89 -0.09
N ALA A 43 3.52 -20.72 -0.90
CA ALA A 43 2.80 -20.25 -2.07
C ALA A 43 1.67 -19.28 -1.72
N MET A 44 0.96 -19.52 -0.60
CA MET A 44 -0.10 -18.64 -0.11
C MET A 44 0.48 -17.28 0.32
N PHE A 45 1.61 -17.25 1.02
CA PHE A 45 2.24 -15.99 1.45
C PHE A 45 2.78 -15.17 0.28
N GLU A 46 3.45 -15.79 -0.69
CA GLU A 46 3.90 -15.04 -1.88
C GLU A 46 2.71 -14.51 -2.68
N THR A 47 1.66 -15.32 -2.87
CA THR A 47 0.44 -14.86 -3.57
C THR A 47 -0.19 -13.66 -2.85
N ALA A 48 -0.27 -13.69 -1.52
CA ALA A 48 -0.79 -12.57 -0.74
C ALA A 48 0.09 -11.32 -0.89
N ALA A 49 1.41 -11.47 -0.85
CA ALA A 49 2.37 -10.38 -1.05
C ALA A 49 2.22 -9.74 -2.44
N GLU A 50 2.04 -10.53 -3.50
CA GLU A 50 1.80 -10.05 -4.85
C GLU A 50 0.49 -9.26 -4.99
N VAL A 51 -0.60 -9.77 -4.42
CA VAL A 51 -1.91 -9.07 -4.44
C VAL A 51 -1.81 -7.73 -3.72
N ILE A 52 -1.20 -7.69 -2.53
CA ILE A 52 -0.98 -6.46 -1.77
C ILE A 52 -0.05 -5.51 -2.55
N GLY A 53 0.96 -6.03 -3.24
CA GLY A 53 1.82 -5.25 -4.14
C GLY A 53 1.03 -4.57 -5.25
N GLY A 54 0.06 -5.27 -5.86
CA GLY A 54 -0.87 -4.68 -6.82
C GLY A 54 -1.73 -3.57 -6.23
N LEU A 55 -2.21 -3.72 -4.99
CA LEU A 55 -2.95 -2.67 -4.28
C LEU A 55 -2.07 -1.45 -4.00
N LYS A 56 -0.84 -1.65 -3.53
CA LYS A 56 0.13 -0.59 -3.33
C LYS A 56 0.39 0.19 -4.63
N GLN A 57 0.60 -0.52 -5.74
CA GLN A 57 0.80 0.10 -7.06
C GLN A 57 -0.41 0.95 -7.49
N ALA A 58 -1.63 0.53 -7.17
CA ALA A 58 -2.83 1.33 -7.45
C ALA A 58 -2.84 2.66 -6.65
N PHE A 59 -2.34 2.65 -5.41
CA PHE A 59 -2.16 3.86 -4.62
C PHE A 59 -1.03 4.74 -5.14
N ASP A 60 0.10 4.16 -5.56
CA ASP A 60 1.19 4.86 -6.26
C ASP A 60 0.64 5.63 -7.48
N HIS A 61 -0.13 4.94 -8.34
CA HIS A 61 -0.76 5.57 -9.51
C HIS A 61 -1.74 6.69 -9.16
N TYR A 62 -2.42 6.62 -8.01
CA TYR A 62 -3.32 7.67 -7.54
C TYR A 62 -2.55 8.92 -7.10
N GLU A 63 -1.47 8.75 -6.35
CA GLU A 63 -0.60 9.84 -5.90
C GLU A 63 0.10 10.53 -7.08
N GLU A 64 0.65 9.76 -8.02
CA GLU A 64 1.32 10.28 -9.23
C GLU A 64 0.37 11.07 -10.13
N LYS A 65 -0.88 10.62 -10.29
CA LYS A 65 -1.90 11.32 -11.09
C LYS A 65 -2.39 12.60 -10.40
N LYS A 66 -2.27 12.70 -9.08
CA LYS A 66 -2.61 13.92 -8.33
C LYS A 66 -1.53 15.00 -8.39
N GLU A 67 -0.25 14.64 -8.45
CA GLU A 67 0.82 15.65 -8.47
C GLU A 67 0.88 16.51 -9.76
N LYS A 68 0.34 16.01 -10.88
CA LYS A 68 0.27 16.75 -12.16
C LYS A 68 -1.08 17.41 -12.43
N ALA A 69 -2.18 16.85 -11.93
CA ALA A 69 -3.54 17.34 -12.23
C ALA A 69 -4.00 18.52 -11.34
N TRP A 70 -3.22 18.90 -10.33
CA TRP A 70 -3.58 19.93 -9.34
C TRP A 70 -2.59 21.11 -9.29
N ARG A 71 -1.79 21.29 -10.34
CA ARG A 71 -0.89 22.44 -10.51
C ARG A 71 -1.48 23.57 -11.37
N GLU A 72 -2.77 23.51 -11.66
CA GLU A 72 -3.53 24.59 -12.31
C GLU A 72 -4.35 25.39 -11.29
#